data_AF-A0A9E2ZG88-F1
#
_entry.id   AF-A0A9E2ZG88-F1
#
_cell.length_a   1.000
_cell.length_b   1.000
_cell.length_c   1.000
_cell.angle_alpha   90.00
_cell.angle_beta   90.00
_cell.angle_gamma   90.00
#
_symmetry.space_group_name_H-M   'P 1'
#
loop_
_entity.id
_entity.type
_entity.pdbx_description
1 polymer ?
#
loop_
_entity_poly.entity_id
_entity_poly.type
_entity_poly.pdbx_seq_one_letter_code
_entity_poly.pdbx_strand_id
1 'polypeptide(L)' 'MAHGNPRDADRLDLRFSRVLADTMQALATPSRVRILGRLRAGASSVNELAEAVGMEPSAVSHQLRLLRH' A
#
# COMPACT_ATOMS: atom_id res chain seq x y z
N MET A 1 12.56 36.24 8.57
CA MET A 1 12.54 35.06 9.48
C MET A 1 11.19 34.41 9.35
N ALA A 2 11.12 33.23 8.73
CA ALA A 2 9.87 32.51 8.53
C ALA A 2 9.49 31.85 9.86
N HIS A 3 8.50 32.41 10.56
CA HIS A 3 7.85 31.71 11.66
C HIS A 3 7.12 30.51 11.06
N GLY A 4 7.64 29.31 11.30
CA GLY A 4 6.96 28.06 11.00
C GLY A 4 5.56 28.13 11.58
N ASN A 5 4.56 28.03 10.71
CA ASN A 5 3.17 28.20 11.08
C ASN A 5 2.79 27.00 11.96
N PRO A 6 2.25 27.19 13.18
CA PRO A 6 1.78 26.08 14.02
C PRO A 6 0.71 25.20 13.31
N ARG A 7 0.13 25.68 12.20
CA ARG A 7 -0.73 24.91 11.29
C ARG A 7 -0.04 23.74 10.58
N ASP A 8 1.29 23.68 10.54
CA ASP A 8 2.01 22.53 9.98
C ASP A 8 2.08 21.34 10.95
N ALA A 9 2.02 21.58 12.26
CA ALA A 9 1.92 20.51 13.26
C ALA A 9 0.54 19.80 13.21
N ASP A 10 -0.49 20.53 12.75
CA ASP A 10 -1.84 20.00 12.49
C ASP A 10 -1.92 19.19 11.17
N ARG A 11 -0.95 19.33 10.25
CA ARG A 11 -0.91 18.55 8.99
C ARG A 11 -0.62 17.07 9.21
N LEU A 12 -0.03 16.71 10.34
CA LEU A 12 0.22 15.33 10.75
C LEU A 12 -0.54 15.00 12.02
N ASP A 13 -1.84 15.33 12.05
CA ASP A 13 -2.72 14.86 13.10
C ASP A 13 -2.63 13.33 13.28
N LEU A 14 -3.07 12.82 14.44
CA LEU A 14 -2.94 11.40 14.78
C LEU A 14 -3.61 10.47 13.76
N ARG A 15 -4.70 10.93 13.15
CA ARG A 15 -5.47 10.13 12.18
C ARG A 15 -4.71 10.04 10.86
N PHE A 16 -4.26 11.17 10.33
CA PHE A 16 -3.50 11.24 9.09
C PHE A 16 -2.16 10.51 9.22
N SER A 17 -1.46 10.68 10.33
CA SER A 17 -0.23 9.95 10.63
C SER A 17 -0.44 8.43 10.62
N ARG A 18 -1.56 7.96 11.16
CA ARG A 18 -1.90 6.53 11.14
C ARG A 18 -2.19 6.02 9.74
N VAL A 19 -3.02 6.73 8.97
CA VAL A 19 -3.31 6.37 7.57
C VAL A 19 -2.05 6.35 6.73
N LEU A 20 -1.14 7.31 6.94
CA LEU A 20 0.12 7.38 6.24
C LEU A 20 1.02 6.19 6.60
N ALA A 21 1.14 5.86 7.89
CA ALA A 21 1.90 4.70 8.36
C ALA A 21 1.35 3.40 7.78
N ASP A 22 0.02 3.21 7.79
CA ASP A 22 -0.63 2.03 7.22
C ASP A 22 -0.38 1.93 5.71
N THR A 23 -0.43 3.06 4.99
CA THR A 23 -0.14 3.12 3.55
C THR A 23 1.32 2.81 3.25
N MET A 24 2.26 3.39 4.00
CA MET A 24 3.69 3.09 3.85
C MET A 24 3.98 1.63 4.18
N GLN A 25 3.34 1.10 5.23
CA GLN A 25 3.44 -0.30 5.60
C GLN A 25 2.92 -1.21 4.48
N ALA A 26 1.83 -0.85 3.79
CA ALA A 26 1.34 -1.56 2.61
C ALA A 26 2.37 -1.59 1.47
N LEU A 27 3.11 -0.50 1.28
CA LEU A 27 4.12 -0.33 0.24
C LEU A 27 5.52 -0.86 0.60
N ALA A 28 5.77 -1.19 1.87
CA ALA A 28 7.09 -1.62 2.37
C ALA A 28 7.56 -3.01 1.87
N THR A 29 6.88 -3.63 0.91
CA THR A 29 7.27 -4.93 0.34
C THR A 29 7.20 -4.93 -1.18
N PRO A 30 8.26 -5.34 -1.90
CA PRO A 30 8.30 -5.34 -3.36
C PRO A 30 7.13 -6.09 -4.01
N SER A 31 6.75 -7.26 -3.48
CA SER A 31 5.62 -8.05 -4.00
C SER A 31 4.29 -7.30 -3.91
N ARG A 32 4.03 -6.58 -2.80
CA ARG A 32 2.80 -5.80 -2.62
C ARG A 32 2.73 -4.62 -3.58
N VAL A 33 3.85 -3.93 -3.79
CA VAL A 33 3.94 -2.83 -4.77
C VAL A 33 3.66 -3.34 -6.19
N ARG A 34 4.20 -4.50 -6.58
CA ARG A 34 3.90 -5.09 -7.91
C ARG A 34 2.44 -5.49 -8.06
N ILE A 35 1.84 -6.12 -7.04
CA ILE A 35 0.41 -6.47 -7.03
C ILE A 35 -0.45 -5.20 -7.22
N LEU A 36 -0.19 -4.14 -6.45
CA LEU A 36 -0.90 -2.86 -6.56
C LEU A 36 -0.70 -2.21 -7.94
N GLY A 37 0.51 -2.28 -8.50
CA GLY A 37 0.80 -1.78 -9.85
C GLY A 37 -0.02 -2.49 -10.93
N ARG A 38 -0.21 -3.81 -10.82
CA ARG A 38 -1.05 -4.59 -11.75
C ARG A 38 -2.52 -4.24 -11.59
N LEU A 39 -3.02 -4.17 -10.35
CA LEU A 39 -4.41 -3.76 -10.06
C LEU A 39 -4.70 -2.32 -10.51
N ARG A 40 -3.71 -1.44 -10.51
CA ARG A 40 -3.83 -0.08 -11.04
C ARG A 40 -3.98 -0.06 -12.57
N ALA A 41 -3.44 -1.03 -13.28
CA ALA A 41 -3.57 -1.14 -14.73
C ALA A 41 -4.95 -1.70 -15.15
N GLY A 42 -5.61 -2.45 -14.28
CA GLY A 42 -6.96 -2.97 -14.51
C GLY A 42 -7.32 -4.09 -13.53
N ALA A 43 -8.58 -4.53 -13.56
CA ALA A 43 -9.00 -5.71 -12.82
C ALA A 43 -8.18 -6.92 -13.28
N SER A 44 -7.64 -7.69 -12.33
CA SER A 44 -6.83 -8.89 -12.58
C SER A 44 -7.27 -9.99 -11.62
N SER A 45 -7.29 -11.22 -12.12
CA SER A 45 -7.51 -12.42 -11.30
C SER A 45 -6.29 -12.73 -10.42
N VAL A 46 -6.49 -13.53 -9.36
CA VAL A 46 -5.40 -13.93 -8.46
C VAL A 46 -4.31 -14.70 -9.21
N ASN A 47 -4.67 -15.50 -10.21
CA ASN A 47 -3.70 -16.25 -11.02
C ASN A 47 -2.86 -15.33 -11.91
N GLU A 48 -3.47 -14.34 -12.57
CA GLU A 48 -2.72 -13.36 -13.38
C GLU A 48 -1.76 -12.52 -12.54
N LEU A 49 -2.16 -12.21 -11.29
CA LEU A 49 -1.28 -11.54 -10.33
C LEU A 49 -0.12 -12.46 -9.92
N ALA A 50 -0.41 -13.73 -9.63
CA ALA A 50 0.56 -14.76 -9.26
C ALA A 50 1.64 -14.93 -10.34
N GLU A 51 1.24 -15.05 -11.60
CA GLU A 51 2.15 -15.09 -12.74
C GLU A 51 2.98 -13.81 -12.87
N ALA A 52 2.34 -12.65 -12.76
CA ALA A 52 3.02 -11.35 -12.89
C ALA A 52 4.06 -11.07 -11.79
N VAL A 53 3.87 -11.62 -10.59
CA VAL A 53 4.81 -11.48 -9.47
C VAL A 53 5.73 -12.69 -9.26
N GLY A 54 5.55 -13.76 -10.03
CA GLY A 54 6.32 -15.01 -9.88
C GLY A 54 6.10 -15.69 -8.53
N MET A 55 4.86 -15.67 -8.03
CA MET A 55 4.49 -16.23 -6.74
C MET A 55 3.38 -17.26 -6.91
N GLU A 56 3.23 -18.16 -5.93
CA GLU A 56 2.09 -19.07 -5.87
C GLU A 56 0.77 -18.28 -5.64
N PRO A 57 -0.36 -18.69 -6.25
CA PRO A 57 -1.66 -18.04 -6.06
C PRO A 57 -2.10 -17.94 -4.59
N SER A 58 -1.75 -18.95 -3.78
CA SER A 58 -2.01 -18.95 -2.33
C SER A 58 -1.27 -17.82 -1.60
N ALA A 59 -0.03 -17.55 -2.00
CA ALA A 59 0.78 -16.48 -1.45
C ALA A 59 0.23 -15.10 -1.86
N VAL A 60 -0.21 -14.94 -3.11
CA VAL A 60 -0.87 -13.71 -3.56
C VAL A 60 -2.18 -13.46 -2.82
N SER A 61 -3.01 -14.48 -2.63
CA SER A 61 -4.25 -14.36 -1.86
C SER A 61 -3.98 -13.91 -0.42
N HIS A 62 -2.94 -14.45 0.22
CA HIS A 62 -2.50 -13.99 1.53
C HIS A 62 -2.08 -12.51 1.53
N GLN A 63 -1.28 -12.08 0.55
CA GLN A 63 -0.89 -10.67 0.40
C GLN A 63 -2.08 -9.74 0.15
N LEU A 64 -3.06 -10.16 -0.67
CA LEU A 64 -4.28 -9.40 -0.91
C LEU A 64 -5.14 -9.28 0.35
N ARG A 65 -5.18 -10.32 1.18
CA ARG A 65 -5.86 -10.26 2.49
C ARG A 65 -5.19 -9.25 3.42
N LEU A 66 -3.86 -9.18 3.43
CA LEU A 66 -3.10 -8.19 4.19
C LEU A 66 -3.23 -6.76 3.65
N LEU A 67 -3.59 -6.57 2.38
CA LEU A 67 -3.83 -5.23 1.80
C LEU A 67 -5.26 -4.73 2.04
N ARG A 68 -6.18 -5.60 2.47
CA ARG A 68 -7.58 -5.28 2.75
C ARG A 68 -7.85 -4.95 4.23
N HIS A 69 -6.90 -5.26 5.10
CA HIS A 69 -6.99 -5.11 6.55
C HIS A 69 -5.84 -4.26 7.05
#